data_AF-A0A0A8YEA6-F1
#
_entry.id   AF-A0A0A8YEA6-F1
#
_cell.length_a   1.000
_cell.length_b   1.000
_cell.length_c   1.000
_cell.angle_alpha   90.00
_cell.angle_beta   90.00
_cell.angle_gamma   90.00
#
_symmetry.space_group_name_H-M   'P 1'
#
loop_
_entity.id
_entity.type
_entity.pdbx_description
1 polymer ?
#
loop_
_entity_poly.entity_id
_entity_poly.type
_entity_poly.pdbx_seq_one_letter_code
_entity_poly.pdbx_strand_id
1 'polypeptide(L)'
;MTADESEAITVLPIVGIAGVGKTAIAQLVYNNPIVESQFEKIWVWVSENFDEVILTKEMLDFVSEESHENFPEENESFQKKERHERMGSYAKLQEMLKGHMKYRSKRFLLILDDVWDSMDNYRWNKLLAPLKSSHTKGNVIVVTTRNLSVA
;
A
#
# COMPACT_ATOMS: atom_id res chain seq x y z
N MET A 1 -5.47 34.45 -4.42
CA MET A 1 -5.96 33.51 -5.44
C MET A 1 -5.28 32.19 -5.18
N THR A 2 -6.06 31.22 -4.74
CA THR A 2 -5.64 30.02 -4.01
C THR A 2 -5.18 28.93 -4.97
N ALA A 3 -3.90 28.60 -4.94
CA ALA A 3 -3.36 27.38 -5.51
C ALA A 3 -2.55 26.70 -4.41
N ASP A 4 -3.24 25.86 -3.66
CA ASP A 4 -2.60 24.77 -2.91
C ASP A 4 -3.56 23.58 -3.02
N GLU A 5 -3.68 23.08 -4.26
CA GLU A 5 -4.26 21.75 -4.50
C GLU A 5 -3.30 20.76 -3.85
N SER A 6 -3.70 20.18 -2.72
CA SER A 6 -2.94 19.14 -2.05
C SER A 6 -2.55 18.07 -3.06
N GLU A 7 -1.24 17.88 -3.22
CA GLU A 7 -0.57 17.01 -4.17
C GLU A 7 -0.99 15.55 -3.98
N ALA A 8 -2.07 15.17 -4.67
CA ALA A 8 -2.81 13.94 -4.40
C ALA A 8 -2.07 12.69 -4.91
N ILE A 9 -2.08 11.64 -4.10
CA ILE A 9 -1.78 10.28 -4.55
C ILE A 9 -2.75 9.95 -5.69
N THR A 10 -2.22 9.51 -6.83
CA THR A 10 -3.06 9.11 -7.98
C THR A 10 -3.52 7.67 -7.80
N VAL A 11 -4.83 7.42 -7.88
CA VAL A 11 -5.40 6.07 -7.85
C VAL A 11 -5.83 5.68 -9.26
N LEU A 12 -5.35 4.54 -9.76
CA LEU A 12 -5.61 4.02 -11.10
C LEU A 12 -6.30 2.65 -11.01
N PRO A 13 -7.63 2.58 -11.19
CA PRO A 13 -8.34 1.31 -11.21
C PRO A 13 -8.20 0.59 -12.55
N ILE A 14 -7.89 -0.70 -12.51
CA ILE A 14 -7.96 -1.65 -13.62
C ILE A 14 -9.14 -2.57 -13.33
N VAL A 15 -10.24 -2.35 -14.05
CA VAL A 15 -11.50 -3.09 -13.84
C VAL A 15 -11.80 -4.01 -15.01
N GLY A 16 -12.33 -5.18 -14.72
CA GLY A 16 -12.71 -6.14 -15.75
C GLY A 16 -13.05 -7.52 -15.18
N ILE A 17 -13.60 -8.37 -16.04
CA ILE A 17 -14.06 -9.71 -15.69
C ILE A 17 -12.94 -10.63 -15.19
N ALA A 18 -13.30 -11.77 -14.60
CA ALA A 18 -12.35 -12.81 -14.22
C ALA A 18 -11.55 -13.30 -15.44
N GLY A 19 -10.25 -13.54 -15.27
CA GLY A 19 -9.40 -14.09 -16.34
C GLY A 19 -9.01 -13.13 -17.48
N VAL A 20 -9.49 -11.88 -17.49
CA VAL A 20 -9.19 -10.91 -18.58
C VAL A 20 -7.73 -10.42 -18.60
N GLY A 21 -6.94 -10.70 -17.56
CA GLY A 21 -5.52 -10.33 -17.49
C GLY A 21 -5.20 -9.03 -16.74
N LYS A 22 -6.08 -8.54 -15.86
CA LYS A 22 -5.83 -7.32 -15.05
C LYS A 22 -4.53 -7.40 -14.24
N THR A 23 -4.40 -8.48 -13.46
CA THR A 23 -3.19 -8.78 -12.68
C THR A 23 -1.97 -8.93 -13.59
N ALA A 24 -2.13 -9.54 -14.78
CA ALA A 24 -1.03 -9.65 -15.73
C ALA A 24 -0.54 -8.27 -16.21
N ILE A 25 -1.44 -7.33 -16.49
CA ILE A 25 -1.06 -5.95 -16.84
C ILE A 25 -0.37 -5.26 -15.65
N ALA A 26 -0.90 -5.41 -14.43
CA ALA A 26 -0.25 -4.87 -13.23
C ALA A 26 1.17 -5.44 -13.03
N GLN A 27 1.38 -6.73 -13.31
CA GLN A 27 2.69 -7.39 -13.28
C GLN A 27 3.65 -6.80 -14.31
N LEU A 28 3.17 -6.51 -15.53
CA LEU A 28 3.99 -5.86 -16.55
C LEU A 28 4.43 -4.45 -16.14
N VAL A 29 3.56 -3.70 -15.45
CA VAL A 29 3.90 -2.37 -14.91
C VAL A 29 4.90 -2.48 -13.76
N TYR A 30 4.65 -3.36 -12.79
CA TYR A 30 5.50 -3.54 -11.61
C TYR A 30 6.92 -3.99 -11.98
N ASN A 31 7.06 -4.87 -12.99
CA ASN A 31 8.36 -5.38 -13.43
C ASN A 31 9.02 -4.52 -14.52
N ASN A 32 8.46 -3.36 -14.85
CA ASN A 32 9.04 -2.48 -15.86
C ASN A 32 10.31 -1.80 -15.32
N PRO A 33 11.48 -1.89 -16.01
CA PRO A 33 12.72 -1.27 -15.54
C PRO A 33 12.64 0.26 -15.33
N ILE A 34 11.81 0.95 -16.12
CA ILE A 34 11.58 2.39 -15.95
C ILE A 34 10.83 2.64 -14.63
N VAL A 35 9.82 1.82 -14.31
CA VAL A 35 9.08 1.92 -13.05
C VAL A 35 9.99 1.62 -11.87
N GLU A 36 10.82 0.57 -11.95
CA GLU A 36 11.78 0.19 -10.90
C GLU A 36 12.79 1.29 -10.57
N SER A 37 13.34 1.95 -11.60
CA SER A 37 14.26 3.07 -11.39
C SER A 37 13.59 4.31 -10.79
N GLN A 38 12.28 4.48 -11.00
CA GLN A 38 11.55 5.70 -10.65
C GLN A 38 10.70 5.60 -9.38
N PHE A 39 10.32 4.37 -9.01
CA PHE A 39 9.41 4.08 -7.91
C PHE A 39 10.01 3.03 -7.00
N GLU A 40 9.69 3.11 -5.72
CA GLU A 40 9.74 1.97 -4.82
C GLU A 40 8.39 1.27 -4.89
N LYS A 41 8.41 -0.05 -5.01
CA LYS A 41 7.24 -0.79 -5.50
C LYS A 41 6.74 -1.72 -4.41
N ILE A 42 5.48 -1.56 -4.03
CA ILE A 42 4.81 -2.38 -3.02
C ILE A 42 3.73 -3.17 -3.75
N TRP A 43 3.67 -4.48 -3.56
CA TRP A 43 2.60 -5.33 -4.10
C TRP A 43 1.87 -6.03 -2.97
N VAL A 44 0.59 -5.74 -2.82
CA VAL A 44 -0.27 -6.31 -1.78
C VAL A 44 -1.44 -7.00 -2.45
N TRP A 45 -1.68 -8.27 -2.07
CA TRP A 45 -2.86 -9.00 -2.52
C TRP A 45 -4.01 -8.81 -1.53
N VAL A 46 -5.16 -8.39 -2.03
CA VAL A 46 -6.33 -8.10 -1.21
C VAL A 46 -7.24 -9.31 -1.19
N SER A 47 -7.22 -10.05 -0.08
CA SER A 47 -8.15 -11.16 0.09
C SER A 47 -9.61 -10.68 0.18
N GLU A 48 -10.57 -11.56 -0.14
CA GLU A 48 -12.01 -11.30 -0.02
C GLU A 48 -12.40 -10.78 1.38
N ASN A 49 -11.76 -11.33 2.41
CA ASN A 49 -11.85 -10.85 3.79
C ASN A 49 -10.84 -9.71 4.00
N PHE A 50 -11.21 -8.52 3.56
CA PHE A 50 -10.38 -7.34 3.74
C PHE A 50 -10.03 -7.14 5.24
N ASP A 51 -8.73 -7.07 5.55
CA ASP A 51 -8.18 -6.86 6.90
C ASP A 51 -7.10 -5.78 6.83
N GLU A 52 -7.43 -4.58 7.32
CA GLU A 52 -6.53 -3.42 7.32
C GLU A 52 -5.20 -3.71 8.02
N VAL A 53 -5.22 -4.54 9.07
CA VAL A 53 -4.05 -4.84 9.89
C VAL A 53 -3.05 -5.68 9.10
N ILE A 54 -3.54 -6.69 8.38
CA ILE A 54 -2.68 -7.56 7.55
C ILE A 54 -2.07 -6.73 6.43
N LEU A 55 -2.88 -5.95 5.70
CA LEU A 55 -2.39 -5.17 4.57
C LEU A 55 -1.38 -4.09 5.00
N THR A 56 -1.59 -3.46 6.16
CA THR A 56 -0.62 -2.48 6.69
C THR A 56 0.71 -3.15 7.06
N LYS A 57 0.68 -4.39 7.57
CA LYS A 57 1.90 -5.17 7.84
C LYS A 57 2.64 -5.52 6.55
N GLU A 58 1.92 -6.05 5.55
CA GLU A 58 2.52 -6.35 4.25
C GLU A 58 3.18 -5.11 3.64
N MET A 59 2.51 -3.95 3.66
CA MET A 59 3.12 -2.69 3.22
C MET A 59 4.38 -2.32 4.00
N LEU A 60 4.40 -2.54 5.32
CA LEU A 60 5.57 -2.27 6.16
C LEU A 60 6.74 -3.21 5.88
N ASP A 61 6.47 -4.48 5.61
CA ASP A 61 7.50 -5.48 5.30
C ASP A 61 8.26 -5.05 4.02
N PHE A 62 7.55 -4.69 2.94
CA PHE A 62 8.16 -4.17 1.71
C PHE A 62 9.01 -2.91 1.94
N VAL A 63 8.52 -2.01 2.78
CA VAL A 63 9.19 -0.72 3.04
C VAL A 63 10.42 -0.88 3.95
N SER A 64 10.45 -1.94 4.77
CA SER A 64 11.55 -2.23 5.70
C SER A 64 12.70 -2.95 5.01
N GLU A 65 12.42 -3.86 4.07
CA GLU A 65 13.43 -4.59 3.29
C GLU A 65 14.36 -3.66 2.50
N GLU A 66 13.86 -2.52 1.99
CA GLU A 66 14.66 -1.54 1.25
C GLU A 66 15.55 -0.66 2.14
N SER A 67 15.38 -0.69 3.47
CA SER A 67 16.16 0.15 4.41
C SER A 67 17.44 -0.50 4.94
N HIS A 68 17.81 -1.69 4.43
CA HIS A 68 19.05 -2.38 4.78
C HIS A 68 20.29 -1.76 4.10
N GLU A 69 20.57 -0.50 4.42
CA GLU A 69 21.93 -0.04 4.69
C GLU A 69 22.04 0.21 6.21
N ASN A 70 22.55 -0.79 6.94
CA ASN A 70 22.96 -0.77 8.34
C ASN A 70 21.87 -0.59 9.42
N PHE A 71 21.17 -1.66 9.79
CA PHE A 71 20.83 -1.90 11.20
C PHE A 71 21.14 -3.35 11.58
N PRO A 72 21.78 -3.63 12.73
CA PRO A 72 22.10 -4.98 13.13
C PRO A 72 20.81 -5.75 13.46
N GLU A 73 20.74 -6.98 12.96
CA GLU A 73 19.74 -7.97 13.33
C GLU A 73 19.67 -8.10 14.86
N GLU A 74 18.54 -7.72 15.44
CA GLU A 74 18.14 -8.24 16.74
C GLU A 74 16.72 -8.80 16.68
N ASN A 75 16.72 -10.12 16.51
CA ASN A 75 15.89 -11.09 17.22
C ASN A 75 14.47 -11.38 16.70
N GLU A 76 14.41 -12.53 16.02
CA GLU A 76 13.33 -13.51 16.04
C GLU A 76 12.58 -13.58 17.38
N SER A 77 11.41 -12.94 17.46
CA SER A 77 10.32 -13.42 18.34
C SER A 77 9.00 -12.75 17.95
N PHE A 78 8.53 -12.97 16.73
CA PHE A 78 7.21 -12.53 16.28
C PHE A 78 6.31 -13.70 15.92
N GLN A 79 6.24 -14.70 16.79
CA GLN A 79 5.14 -15.66 16.76
C GLN A 79 4.50 -15.77 18.14
N LYS A 80 3.16 -15.67 18.14
CA LYS A 80 2.23 -15.99 19.24
C LYS A 80 1.97 -14.92 20.31
N LYS A 81 1.15 -13.92 19.97
CA LYS A 81 0.20 -13.33 20.95
C LYS A 81 -1.00 -12.73 20.23
N GLU A 82 -1.96 -13.59 19.90
CA GLU A 82 -3.22 -13.16 19.30
C GLU A 82 -4.26 -12.76 20.38
N ARG A 83 -5.10 -11.79 19.97
CA ARG A 83 -6.54 -11.59 20.29
C ARG A 83 -6.99 -10.52 21.27
N HIS A 84 -6.12 -9.76 21.95
CA HIS A 84 -6.58 -8.57 22.72
C HIS A 84 -5.84 -7.25 22.44
N GLU A 85 -4.90 -7.23 21.49
CA GLU A 85 -4.05 -6.05 21.20
C GLU A 85 -4.37 -5.35 19.86
N ARG A 86 -5.52 -5.61 19.23
CA ARG A 86 -5.79 -5.16 17.85
C ARG A 86 -5.77 -3.63 17.68
N MET A 87 -6.28 -2.88 18.66
CA MET A 87 -6.33 -1.41 18.56
C MET A 87 -4.95 -0.77 18.79
N GLY A 88 -4.20 -1.26 19.79
CA GLY A 88 -2.85 -0.79 20.08
C GLY A 88 -1.83 -1.19 19.00
N SER A 89 -2.04 -2.35 18.37
CA SER A 89 -1.23 -2.81 17.23
C SER A 89 -1.54 -2.01 15.96
N TYR A 90 -2.81 -1.83 15.58
CA TYR A 90 -3.14 -1.15 14.31
C TYR A 90 -2.73 0.32 14.29
N ALA A 91 -3.02 1.08 15.35
CA ALA A 91 -2.61 2.48 15.44
C ALA A 91 -1.08 2.62 15.38
N LYS A 92 -0.35 1.70 16.02
CA LYS A 92 1.12 1.68 15.96
C LYS A 92 1.65 1.34 14.57
N LEU A 93 1.05 0.35 13.88
CA LEU A 93 1.38 0.03 12.50
C LEU A 93 1.14 1.21 11.56
N GLN A 94 0.03 1.94 11.74
CA GLN A 94 -0.26 3.16 10.98
C GLN A 94 0.79 4.24 11.22
N GLU A 95 1.19 4.49 12.46
CA GLU A 95 2.22 5.49 12.77
C GLU A 95 3.62 5.07 12.26
N MET A 96 3.96 3.78 12.30
CA MET A 96 5.18 3.26 11.67
C MET A 96 5.18 3.50 10.16
N LEU A 97 4.12 3.08 9.47
CA LEU A 97 4.01 3.24 8.02
C LEU A 97 4.05 4.72 7.62
N LYS A 98 3.31 5.56 8.36
CA LYS A 98 3.32 7.02 8.19
C LYS A 98 4.70 7.61 8.37
N GLY A 99 5.45 7.16 9.39
CA GLY A 99 6.83 7.55 9.62
C GLY A 99 7.72 7.24 8.41
N HIS A 100 7.68 6.00 7.92
CA HIS A 100 8.42 5.62 6.71
C HIS A 100 8.02 6.44 5.48
N MET A 101 6.73 6.65 5.25
CA MET A 101 6.24 7.41 4.09
C MET A 101 6.61 8.90 4.16
N LYS A 102 6.62 9.49 5.36
CA LYS A 102 6.92 10.90 5.59
C LYS A 102 8.36 11.25 5.24
N TYR A 103 9.32 10.39 5.57
CA TYR A 103 10.75 10.65 5.38
C TYR A 103 11.31 10.08 4.07
N ARG A 104 10.45 9.55 3.21
CA ARG A 104 10.82 8.96 1.92
C ARG A 104 11.02 10.04 0.86
N SER A 105 12.11 9.95 0.11
CA SER A 105 12.44 10.89 -0.98
C SER A 105 12.05 10.37 -2.37
N LYS A 106 11.95 9.05 -2.54
CA LYS A 106 11.53 8.41 -3.79
C LYS A 106 10.00 8.24 -3.82
N ARG A 107 9.44 8.19 -5.03
CA ARG A 107 8.00 7.96 -5.23
C ARG A 107 7.66 6.52 -4.94
N PHE A 108 6.46 6.24 -4.45
CA PHE A 108 5.98 4.87 -4.33
C PHE A 108 4.95 4.51 -5.41
N LEU A 109 4.98 3.25 -5.82
CA LEU A 109 3.95 2.57 -6.57
C LEU A 109 3.38 1.46 -5.70
N LEU A 110 2.12 1.56 -5.30
CA LEU A 110 1.41 0.51 -4.56
C LEU A 110 0.44 -0.20 -5.49
N ILE A 111 0.60 -1.52 -5.64
CA ILE A 111 -0.38 -2.38 -6.30
C ILE A 111 -1.27 -3.01 -5.23
N LEU A 112 -2.57 -2.72 -5.28
CA LEU A 112 -3.61 -3.43 -4.53
C LEU A 112 -4.30 -4.38 -5.50
N ASP A 113 -3.91 -5.65 -5.46
CA ASP A 113 -4.36 -6.65 -6.42
C ASP A 113 -5.60 -7.41 -5.91
N ASP A 114 -6.60 -7.56 -6.78
CA ASP A 114 -7.87 -8.25 -6.58
C ASP A 114 -8.73 -7.66 -5.45
N VAL A 115 -8.96 -6.34 -5.46
CA VAL A 115 -9.83 -5.66 -4.48
C VAL A 115 -11.31 -6.00 -4.67
N TRP A 116 -11.99 -6.30 -3.56
CA TRP A 116 -13.41 -6.68 -3.46
C TRP A 116 -14.25 -5.62 -2.73
N ASP A 117 -15.58 -5.78 -2.81
CA ASP A 117 -16.59 -4.84 -2.29
C ASP A 117 -16.64 -4.70 -0.77
N SER A 118 -15.96 -5.60 -0.05
CA SER A 118 -15.82 -5.53 1.40
C SER A 118 -14.99 -4.31 1.85
N MET A 119 -14.38 -3.61 0.90
CA MET A 119 -13.65 -2.35 1.07
C MET A 119 -14.58 -1.14 0.85
N ASP A 120 -15.20 -0.64 1.92
CA ASP A 120 -15.95 0.62 1.85
C ASP A 120 -15.02 1.87 1.90
N ASN A 121 -15.60 3.05 1.64
CA ASN A 121 -14.88 4.32 1.65
C ASN A 121 -14.21 4.64 3.00
N TYR A 122 -14.80 4.24 4.13
CA TYR A 122 -14.21 4.49 5.44
C TYR A 122 -12.95 3.65 5.62
N ARG A 123 -13.05 2.34 5.33
CA ARG A 123 -11.97 1.37 5.41
C ARG A 123 -10.83 1.70 4.46
N TRP A 124 -11.16 2.07 3.22
CA TRP A 124 -10.21 2.58 2.23
C TRP A 124 -9.45 3.81 2.73
N ASN A 125 -10.18 4.85 3.18
CA ASN A 125 -9.54 6.06 3.68
C ASN A 125 -8.68 5.81 4.91
N LYS A 126 -9.10 4.87 5.77
CA LYS A 126 -8.34 4.46 6.95
C LYS A 126 -7.03 3.76 6.56
N LEU A 127 -7.07 2.82 5.61
CA LEU A 127 -5.86 2.14 5.10
C LEU A 127 -4.88 3.13 4.46
N LEU A 128 -5.36 4.07 3.65
CA LEU A 128 -4.51 5.00 2.91
C LEU A 128 -4.02 6.20 3.73
N ALA A 129 -4.58 6.46 4.93
CA ALA A 129 -4.24 7.63 5.73
C ALA A 129 -2.72 7.80 5.98
N PRO A 130 -1.94 6.74 6.28
CA PRO A 130 -0.48 6.84 6.44
C PRO A 130 0.25 7.24 5.15
N LEU A 131 -0.22 6.80 3.98
CA LEU A 131 0.45 7.08 2.70
C LEU A 131 0.35 8.57 2.32
N LYS A 132 -0.72 9.24 2.76
CA LYS A 132 -0.96 10.67 2.52
C LYS A 132 0.04 11.59 3.24
N SER A 133 0.90 11.07 4.13
CA SER A 133 1.94 11.87 4.78
C SER A 133 3.24 11.99 3.97
N SER A 134 3.33 11.33 2.81
CA SER A 134 4.48 11.50 1.91
C SER A 134 4.53 12.93 1.39
N HIS A 135 5.73 13.51 1.39
CA HIS A 135 6.00 14.83 0.81
C HIS A 135 6.40 14.75 -0.68
N THR A 136 6.58 13.54 -1.21
CA THR A 136 7.01 13.31 -2.58
C THR A 136 5.81 13.32 -3.52
N LYS A 137 5.89 14.07 -4.62
CA LYS A 137 4.82 14.12 -5.63
C LYS A 137 4.85 12.93 -6.58
N GLY A 138 3.68 12.60 -7.13
CA GLY A 138 3.54 11.60 -8.19
C GLY A 138 3.56 10.16 -7.68
N ASN A 139 3.18 9.95 -6.42
CA ASN A 139 2.89 8.63 -5.87
C ASN A 139 1.64 8.04 -6.54
N VAL A 140 1.65 6.73 -6.80
CA VAL A 140 0.59 6.04 -7.54
C VAL A 140 0.13 4.81 -6.78
N ILE A 141 -1.18 4.60 -6.75
CA ILE A 141 -1.83 3.36 -6.33
C ILE A 141 -2.52 2.77 -7.56
N VAL A 142 -2.19 1.55 -7.93
CA VAL A 142 -2.93 0.77 -8.94
C VAL A 142 -3.82 -0.21 -8.21
N VAL A 143 -5.09 -0.24 -8.57
CA VAL A 143 -6.06 -1.18 -8.00
C VAL A 143 -6.51 -2.12 -9.10
N THR A 144 -6.42 -3.43 -8.91
CA THR A 144 -7.10 -4.38 -9.81
C THR A 144 -8.37 -4.87 -9.15
N THR A 145 -9.48 -4.91 -9.88
CA THR A 145 -10.77 -5.30 -9.32
C THR A 145 -11.72 -5.85 -10.38
N ARG A 146 -12.72 -6.62 -9.96
CA ARG A 146 -13.85 -7.02 -10.80
C ARG A 146 -15.04 -6.08 -10.67
N ASN A 147 -15.06 -5.23 -9.65
CA ASN A 147 -16.20 -4.34 -9.40
C ASN A 147 -15.96 -2.94 -9.95
N LEU A 148 -16.90 -2.48 -10.77
CA LEU A 148 -16.97 -1.11 -11.28
C LEU A 148 -17.18 -0.07 -10.18
N SER A 149 -17.81 -0.40 -9.05
CA SER A 149 -18.02 0.54 -7.93
C SER A 149 -16.75 0.90 -7.18
N VAL A 150 -15.66 0.16 -7.41
CA VAL A 150 -14.33 0.43 -6.85
C VAL A 150 -13.54 1.40 -7.76
N ALA A 151 -14.01 1.67 -8.98
CA ALA A 151 -13.35 2.53 -9.98
C ALA A 151 -13.74 4.01 -9.87
#